data_AF-A0A951ACT6-F1
#
_entry.id   AF-A0A951ACT6-F1
#
_cell.length_a   1.000
_cell.length_b   1.000
_cell.length_c   1.000
_cell.angle_alpha   90.00
_cell.angle_beta   90.00
_cell.angle_gamma   90.00
#
_symmetry.space_group_name_H-M   'P 1'
#
loop_
_entity.id
_entity.type
_entity.pdbx_description
1 polymer ?
#
loop_
_entity_poly.entity_id
_entity_poly.type
_entity_poly.pdbx_seq_one_letter_code
_entity_poly.pdbx_strand_id
1 'polypeptide(L)'
;VCRGCSELEHDQTVEITASPAYAWRRLGLVESNGTPTRRGVVFGFFQGGEGLAIAAALEDETYPIDDLIFDLANIRAGPRFAGDDAPLGGRLGALCQQVYERADYPGYLEMGVPVHYGAGAAEVIHELVTNPSGRYKITSDSLRHGDVERALLEWRSMIRHIARAPDLEWKRWQDLKSAAGTLIERSPSPAFFDFPPLLAAQQRRFGS
;
A
#
# COMPACT_ATOMS: atom_id res chain seq x y z
N VAL A 1 16.32 -19.58 25.95
CA VAL A 1 15.89 -20.82 25.25
C VAL A 1 16.89 -21.21 24.15
N CYS A 2 17.26 -20.37 23.17
CA CYS A 2 18.25 -20.77 22.13
C CYS A 2 19.67 -21.09 22.64
N ARG A 3 20.15 -20.48 23.73
CA ARG A 3 21.53 -20.72 24.24
C ARG A 3 21.81 -22.14 24.76
N GLY A 4 20.79 -23.00 24.87
CA GLY A 4 20.93 -24.40 25.30
C GLY A 4 20.34 -25.40 24.30
N CYS A 5 20.07 -24.98 23.06
CA CYS A 5 19.54 -25.84 22.00
C CYS A 5 20.67 -26.69 21.38
N SER A 6 20.35 -27.92 20.93
CA SER A 6 21.28 -28.79 20.20
C SER A 6 21.79 -28.16 18.91
N GLU A 7 21.00 -27.26 18.31
CA GLU A 7 21.32 -26.63 17.03
C GLU A 7 22.23 -25.39 17.17
N LEU A 8 22.62 -24.96 18.38
CA LEU A 8 23.32 -23.69 18.58
C LEU A 8 24.65 -23.59 17.82
N GLU A 9 25.46 -24.66 17.78
CA GLU A 9 26.72 -24.67 17.02
C GLU A 9 26.47 -24.61 15.50
N HIS A 10 25.40 -25.25 15.02
CA HIS A 10 24.99 -25.16 13.63
C HIS A 10 24.51 -23.73 13.30
N ASP A 11 23.58 -23.18 14.09
CA ASP A 11 23.01 -21.86 13.90
C ASP A 11 24.07 -20.74 13.91
N GLN A 12 25.14 -20.88 14.68
CA GLN A 12 26.26 -19.93 14.71
C GLN A 12 27.15 -19.97 13.47
N THR A 13 27.14 -21.09 12.74
CA THR A 13 28.02 -21.31 11.58
C THR A 13 27.27 -21.21 10.24
N VAL A 14 25.94 -21.27 10.26
CA VAL A 14 25.10 -21.08 9.08
C VAL A 14 25.21 -19.65 8.56
N GLU A 15 25.48 -19.51 7.27
CA GLU A 15 25.48 -18.22 6.59
C GLU A 15 24.07 -17.62 6.65
N ILE A 16 23.97 -16.37 7.11
CA ILE A 16 22.70 -15.64 7.10
C ILE A 16 22.40 -15.24 5.66
N THR A 17 21.61 -16.07 4.99
CA THR A 17 21.14 -15.80 3.64
C THR A 17 20.01 -14.76 3.63
N ALA A 18 19.91 -14.02 2.52
CA ALA A 18 18.80 -13.09 2.29
C ALA A 18 17.48 -13.87 2.15
N SER A 19 16.82 -14.12 3.29
CA SER A 19 15.53 -14.81 3.39
C SER A 19 14.40 -13.83 3.73
N PRO A 20 13.12 -14.19 3.48
CA PRO A 20 12.00 -13.38 3.93
C PRO A 20 12.02 -13.11 5.44
N ALA A 21 12.37 -14.10 6.26
CA ALA A 21 12.48 -13.94 7.70
C ALA A 21 13.58 -12.91 8.08
N TYR A 22 14.72 -12.93 7.38
CA TYR A 22 15.76 -11.92 7.56
C TYR A 22 15.26 -10.52 7.21
N ALA A 23 14.56 -10.36 6.08
CA ALA A 23 13.96 -9.10 5.68
C ALA A 23 12.94 -8.60 6.72
N TRP A 24 12.06 -9.47 7.20
CA TRP A 24 11.07 -9.13 8.22
C TRP A 24 11.70 -8.65 9.53
N ARG A 25 12.83 -9.24 9.92
CA ARG A 25 13.61 -8.78 11.07
C ARG A 25 14.20 -7.40 10.85
N ARG A 26 14.84 -7.17 9.71
CA ARG A 26 15.46 -5.89 9.40
C ARG A 26 14.43 -4.77 9.23
N LEU A 27 13.27 -5.08 8.68
CA LEU A 27 12.17 -4.14 8.49
C LEU A 27 11.33 -3.91 9.75
N GLY A 28 11.66 -4.57 10.87
CA GLY A 28 10.95 -4.40 12.14
C GLY A 28 9.53 -4.98 12.13
N LEU A 29 9.26 -6.01 11.32
CA LEU A 29 7.94 -6.66 11.22
C LEU A 29 7.71 -7.70 12.31
N VAL A 30 8.78 -8.29 12.85
CA VAL A 30 8.69 -9.28 13.93
C VAL A 30 9.77 -9.07 14.99
N GLU A 31 9.39 -9.31 16.24
CA GLU A 31 10.22 -9.22 17.44
C GLU A 31 11.27 -10.34 17.54
N SER A 32 12.19 -10.24 18.51
CA SER A 32 13.23 -11.26 18.82
C SER A 32 12.72 -12.69 18.94
N ASN A 33 11.47 -12.87 19.35
CA ASN A 33 10.80 -14.14 19.53
C ASN A 33 9.88 -14.53 18.35
N GLY A 34 9.85 -13.76 17.27
CA GLY A 34 8.99 -13.99 16.10
C GLY A 34 7.56 -13.46 16.23
N THR A 35 7.21 -12.81 17.35
CA THR A 35 5.90 -12.15 17.50
C THR A 35 5.79 -10.99 16.51
N PRO A 36 4.68 -10.86 15.73
CA PRO A 36 4.47 -9.72 14.86
C PRO A 36 4.45 -8.40 15.65
N THR A 37 5.18 -7.40 15.16
CA THR A 37 5.07 -6.03 15.65
C THR A 37 3.78 -5.40 15.11
N ARG A 38 3.41 -4.21 15.61
CA ARG A 38 2.28 -3.45 15.03
C ARG A 38 2.47 -3.20 13.53
N ARG A 39 3.69 -2.85 13.12
CA ARG A 39 4.12 -2.74 11.73
C ARG A 39 3.89 -4.03 10.96
N GLY A 40 4.32 -5.16 11.53
CA GLY A 40 4.15 -6.49 10.94
C GLY A 40 2.69 -6.89 10.74
N VAL A 41 1.82 -6.53 11.69
CA VAL A 41 0.38 -6.78 11.58
C VAL A 41 -0.23 -5.97 10.43
N VAL A 42 0.04 -4.65 10.37
CA VAL A 42 -0.42 -3.81 9.25
C VAL A 42 0.15 -4.32 7.93
N PHE A 43 1.45 -4.61 7.88
CA PHE A 43 2.11 -5.19 6.72
C PHE A 43 1.38 -6.42 6.19
N GLY A 44 1.00 -7.34 7.08
CA GLY A 44 0.30 -8.58 6.72
C GLY A 44 -1.09 -8.39 6.12
N PHE A 45 -1.68 -7.20 6.19
CA PHE A 45 -2.94 -6.90 5.51
C PHE A 45 -2.77 -6.60 4.02
N PHE A 46 -1.57 -6.26 3.56
CA PHE A 46 -1.34 -5.75 2.20
C PHE A 46 -0.36 -6.62 1.41
N GLN A 47 -0.16 -6.30 0.13
CA GLN A 47 0.72 -7.06 -0.76
C GLN A 47 2.07 -6.34 -0.92
N GLY A 48 3.14 -7.12 -1.05
CA GLY A 48 4.50 -6.58 -1.27
C GLY A 48 4.89 -5.52 -0.22
N GLY A 49 5.38 -4.37 -0.69
CA GLY A 49 5.79 -3.25 0.18
C GLY A 49 4.68 -2.27 0.59
N GLU A 50 3.43 -2.48 0.19
CA GLU A 50 2.35 -1.51 0.42
C GLU A 50 2.13 -1.24 1.91
N GLY A 51 2.05 -2.31 2.69
CA GLY A 51 1.84 -2.22 4.12
C GLY A 51 3.03 -1.63 4.88
N LEU A 52 4.23 -1.62 4.28
CA LEU A 52 5.39 -0.90 4.83
C LEU A 52 5.14 0.60 4.75
N ALA A 53 4.80 1.13 3.57
CA ALA A 53 4.52 2.55 3.42
C ALA A 53 3.36 3.03 4.32
N ILE A 54 2.29 2.23 4.43
CA ILE A 54 1.16 2.51 5.30
C ILE A 54 1.60 2.52 6.78
N ALA A 55 2.36 1.51 7.21
CA ALA A 55 2.80 1.44 8.60
C ALA A 55 3.77 2.57 8.95
N ALA A 56 4.72 2.91 8.06
CA ALA A 56 5.63 4.04 8.25
C ALA A 56 4.87 5.36 8.46
N ALA A 57 3.87 5.64 7.63
CA ALA A 57 3.04 6.83 7.76
C ALA A 57 2.17 6.81 9.02
N LEU A 58 1.67 5.65 9.44
CA LEU A 58 0.86 5.54 10.66
C LEU A 58 1.69 5.68 11.94
N GLU A 59 2.93 5.18 11.95
CA GLU A 59 3.89 5.29 13.05
C GLU A 59 4.39 6.73 13.26
N ASP A 60 4.43 7.52 12.20
CA ASP A 60 4.68 8.96 12.31
C ASP A 60 3.41 9.70 12.76
N GLU A 61 3.35 10.04 14.04
CA GLU A 61 2.23 10.77 14.66
C GLU A 61 2.05 12.19 14.09
N THR A 62 3.06 12.73 13.39
CA THR A 62 2.98 14.05 12.75
C THR A 62 2.37 14.01 11.34
N TYR A 63 2.21 12.80 10.76
CA TYR A 63 1.68 12.63 9.40
C TYR A 63 0.15 12.77 9.37
N PRO A 64 -0.43 13.80 8.72
CA PRO A 64 -1.88 13.99 8.73
C PRO A 64 -2.61 12.84 8.03
N ILE A 65 -3.68 12.31 8.64
CA ILE A 65 -4.48 11.24 8.02
C ILE A 65 -5.16 11.71 6.73
N ASP A 66 -5.59 12.97 6.70
CA ASP A 66 -6.22 13.58 5.54
C ASP A 66 -5.25 13.73 4.36
N ASP A 67 -3.95 13.88 4.62
CA ASP A 67 -2.92 13.84 3.57
C ASP A 67 -2.62 12.39 3.18
N LEU A 68 -2.45 11.52 4.18
CA LEU A 68 -2.13 10.10 3.97
C LEU A 68 -3.13 9.45 3.02
N ILE A 69 -4.43 9.69 3.21
CA ILE A 69 -5.48 9.04 2.41
C ILE A 69 -5.29 9.27 0.90
N PHE A 70 -4.77 10.43 0.49
CA PHE A 70 -4.45 10.72 -0.91
C PHE A 70 -3.03 10.29 -1.30
N ASP A 71 -2.06 10.43 -0.40
CA ASP A 71 -0.68 9.99 -0.63
C ASP A 71 -0.56 8.49 -0.92
N LEU A 72 -1.50 7.68 -0.42
CA LEU A 72 -1.62 6.25 -0.77
C LEU A 72 -1.75 6.00 -2.27
N ALA A 73 -2.20 6.97 -3.07
CA ALA A 73 -2.26 6.86 -4.53
C ALA A 73 -0.87 6.64 -5.14
N ASN A 74 0.19 7.15 -4.49
CA ASN A 74 1.56 7.00 -4.97
C ASN A 74 2.05 5.55 -4.90
N ILE A 75 1.52 4.71 -3.99
CA ILE A 75 2.07 3.36 -3.71
C ILE A 75 2.08 2.43 -4.94
N ARG A 76 1.07 2.55 -5.82
CA ARG A 76 0.94 1.73 -7.05
C ARG A 76 0.94 2.58 -8.33
N ALA A 77 1.36 3.84 -8.24
CA ALA A 77 1.29 4.78 -9.35
C ALA A 77 2.28 4.45 -10.47
N GLY A 78 3.48 3.98 -10.12
CA GLY A 78 4.59 3.87 -11.06
C GLY A 78 5.14 5.24 -11.51
N PRO A 79 6.25 5.26 -12.25
CA PRO A 79 7.11 6.45 -12.37
C PRO A 79 6.53 7.59 -13.23
N ARG A 80 5.48 7.33 -14.02
CA ARG A 80 4.99 8.29 -15.03
C ARG A 80 4.34 9.54 -14.45
N PHE A 81 3.92 9.50 -13.19
CA PHE A 81 3.29 10.63 -12.52
C PHE A 81 4.28 11.72 -12.09
N ALA A 82 5.58 11.39 -12.01
CA ALA A 82 6.59 12.31 -11.51
C ALA A 82 6.91 13.44 -12.51
N GLY A 83 6.64 13.26 -13.81
CA GLY A 83 7.02 14.23 -14.82
C GLY A 83 8.54 14.47 -14.80
N ASP A 84 8.94 15.71 -14.53
CA ASP A 84 10.35 16.12 -14.38
C ASP A 84 10.86 16.02 -12.92
N ASP A 85 9.99 15.72 -11.95
CA ASP A 85 10.33 15.53 -10.55
C ASP A 85 10.88 14.13 -10.26
N ALA A 86 11.40 13.94 -9.03
CA ALA A 86 11.96 12.66 -8.60
C ALA A 86 10.85 11.58 -8.43
N PRO A 87 10.93 10.42 -9.12
CA PRO A 87 9.88 9.38 -9.06
C PRO A 87 9.62 8.77 -7.69
N LEU A 88 10.64 8.75 -6.82
CA LEU A 88 10.56 8.23 -5.44
C LEU A 88 10.44 9.35 -4.39
N GLY A 89 10.12 10.56 -4.85
CA GLY A 89 9.96 11.74 -4.02
C GLY A 89 8.61 11.80 -3.30
N GLY A 90 8.14 13.01 -3.03
CA GLY A 90 6.91 13.25 -2.27
C GLY A 90 7.07 12.93 -0.79
N ARG A 91 6.09 13.37 0.00
CA ARG A 91 6.08 13.23 1.46
C ARG A 91 6.16 11.77 1.92
N LEU A 92 5.32 10.90 1.35
CA LEU A 92 5.30 9.48 1.70
C LEU A 92 6.59 8.76 1.28
N GLY A 93 7.13 9.05 0.09
CA GLY A 93 8.37 8.46 -0.40
C GLY A 93 9.54 8.85 0.48
N ALA A 94 9.69 10.15 0.78
CA ALA A 94 10.73 10.65 1.68
C ALA A 94 10.66 10.01 3.08
N LEU A 95 9.46 9.88 3.65
CA LEU A 95 9.28 9.20 4.93
C LEU A 95 9.71 7.73 4.86
N CYS A 96 9.28 6.99 3.83
CA CYS A 96 9.66 5.59 3.66
C CYS A 96 11.18 5.45 3.53
N GLN A 97 11.84 6.31 2.74
CA GLN A 97 13.30 6.32 2.61
C GLN A 97 14.02 6.58 3.93
N GLN A 98 13.46 7.43 4.79
CA GLN A 98 14.00 7.68 6.13
C GLN A 98 13.80 6.48 7.04
N VAL A 99 12.57 5.93 7.10
CA VAL A 99 12.21 4.81 8.00
C VAL A 99 12.91 3.51 7.62
N TYR A 100 13.12 3.28 6.32
CA TYR A 100 13.73 2.06 5.79
C TYR A 100 15.15 2.28 5.28
N GLU A 101 15.76 3.42 5.58
CA GLU A 101 17.17 3.73 5.30
C GLU A 101 17.59 3.49 3.83
N ARG A 102 16.66 3.75 2.89
CA ARG A 102 16.84 3.46 1.45
C ARG A 102 17.23 2.01 1.15
N ALA A 103 16.86 1.06 2.00
CA ALA A 103 17.20 -0.34 1.82
C ALA A 103 16.45 -1.00 0.65
N ASP A 104 17.12 -1.96 0.02
CA ASP A 104 16.54 -2.83 -1.01
C ASP A 104 16.17 -4.18 -0.39
N TYR A 105 14.90 -4.55 -0.57
CA TYR A 105 14.39 -5.86 -0.18
C TYR A 105 13.54 -6.40 -1.34
N PRO A 106 14.02 -7.44 -2.07
CA PRO A 106 13.32 -7.97 -3.24
C PRO A 106 11.84 -8.26 -2.96
N GLY A 107 10.96 -7.71 -3.81
CA GLY A 107 9.51 -7.84 -3.69
C GLY A 107 8.84 -6.92 -2.65
N TYR A 108 9.63 -6.19 -1.85
CA TYR A 108 9.13 -5.27 -0.83
C TYR A 108 9.51 -3.82 -1.15
N LEU A 109 10.81 -3.53 -1.17
CA LEU A 109 11.32 -2.17 -1.31
C LEU A 109 12.42 -2.08 -2.37
N GLU A 110 12.42 -0.96 -3.08
CA GLU A 110 13.52 -0.48 -3.91
C GLU A 110 13.87 0.94 -3.45
N MET A 111 15.14 1.19 -3.11
CA MET A 111 15.59 2.46 -2.53
C MET A 111 14.73 2.90 -1.32
N GLY A 112 14.26 1.96 -0.51
CA GLY A 112 13.45 2.22 0.69
C GLY A 112 11.98 2.58 0.44
N VAL A 113 11.47 2.49 -0.79
CA VAL A 113 10.04 2.72 -1.11
C VAL A 113 9.41 1.48 -1.75
N PRO A 114 8.08 1.31 -1.74
CA PRO A 114 7.43 0.19 -2.44
C PRO A 114 7.83 0.13 -3.91
N VAL A 115 8.00 -1.09 -4.46
CA VAL A 115 8.51 -1.32 -5.83
C VAL A 115 7.67 -0.63 -6.93
N HIS A 116 6.38 -0.40 -6.69
CA HIS A 116 5.47 0.25 -7.64
C HIS A 116 5.17 1.71 -7.30
N TYR A 117 5.97 2.29 -6.39
CA TYR A 117 5.80 3.67 -5.96
C TYR A 117 6.03 4.65 -7.11
N GLY A 118 5.23 5.70 -7.15
CA GLY A 118 5.40 6.82 -8.05
C GLY A 118 4.84 8.10 -7.44
N ALA A 119 5.71 9.07 -7.20
CA ALA A 119 5.32 10.41 -6.77
C ALA A 119 4.48 11.13 -7.85
N GLY A 120 3.63 12.07 -7.43
CA GLY A 120 2.78 12.88 -8.32
C GLY A 120 1.36 12.34 -8.52
N ALA A 121 1.09 11.06 -8.18
CA ALA A 121 -0.24 10.50 -8.33
C ALA A 121 -1.22 11.03 -7.28
N ALA A 122 -0.75 11.29 -6.05
CA ALA A 122 -1.55 11.84 -4.97
C ALA A 122 -2.21 13.16 -5.37
N GLU A 123 -1.45 14.07 -5.97
CA GLU A 123 -1.91 15.37 -6.44
C GLU A 123 -2.95 15.23 -7.56
N VAL A 124 -2.67 14.34 -8.53
CA VAL A 124 -3.60 14.04 -9.64
C VAL A 124 -4.91 13.45 -9.12
N ILE A 125 -4.84 12.47 -8.21
CA ILE A 125 -6.04 11.83 -7.65
C ILE A 125 -6.83 12.80 -6.78
N HIS A 126 -6.15 13.62 -5.98
CA HIS A 126 -6.80 14.66 -5.18
C HIS A 126 -7.59 15.62 -6.09
N GLU A 127 -6.96 16.20 -7.13
CA GLU A 127 -7.63 17.09 -8.08
C GLU A 127 -8.82 16.41 -8.76
N LEU A 128 -8.69 15.14 -9.17
CA LEU A 128 -9.80 14.39 -9.78
C LEU A 128 -11.00 14.18 -8.86
N VAL A 129 -10.74 13.93 -7.57
CA VAL A 129 -11.79 13.71 -6.57
C VAL A 129 -12.47 15.02 -6.21
N THR A 130 -11.71 16.11 -6.10
CA THR A 130 -12.25 17.44 -5.80
C THR A 130 -12.95 18.07 -7.01
N ASN A 131 -12.48 17.80 -8.23
CA ASN A 131 -12.95 18.43 -9.46
C ASN A 131 -13.08 17.42 -10.64
N PRO A 132 -14.15 16.59 -10.65
CA PRO A 132 -14.30 15.49 -11.62
C PRO A 132 -14.39 15.93 -13.10
N SER A 133 -14.81 17.17 -13.36
CA SER A 133 -14.89 17.74 -14.72
C SER A 133 -13.52 18.09 -15.30
N GLY A 134 -12.46 18.12 -14.48
CA GLY A 134 -11.07 18.38 -14.90
C GLY A 134 -10.33 17.17 -15.48
N ARG A 135 -10.91 15.96 -15.44
CA ARG A 135 -10.21 14.70 -15.78
C ARG A 135 -9.46 14.67 -17.11
N TYR A 136 -9.98 15.34 -18.13
CA TYR A 136 -9.38 15.35 -19.47
C TYR A 136 -8.21 16.33 -19.61
N LYS A 137 -7.95 17.16 -18.60
CA LYS A 137 -6.87 18.15 -18.60
C LYS A 137 -5.60 17.64 -17.91
N ILE A 138 -5.65 16.48 -17.27
CA ILE A 138 -4.56 15.93 -16.45
C ILE A 138 -3.81 14.87 -17.26
N THR A 139 -3.28 15.28 -18.41
CA THR A 139 -2.40 14.42 -19.22
C THR A 139 -1.23 15.23 -19.75
N SER A 140 -0.14 14.53 -19.99
CA SER A 140 1.09 15.07 -20.59
C SER A 140 1.63 14.06 -21.61
N ASP A 141 2.74 14.38 -22.27
CA ASP A 141 3.39 13.45 -23.20
C ASP A 141 3.80 12.12 -22.52
N SER A 142 4.09 12.17 -21.21
CA SER A 142 4.48 11.02 -20.38
C SER A 142 3.31 10.38 -19.61
N LEU A 143 2.30 11.16 -19.21
CA LEU A 143 1.14 10.70 -18.43
C LEU A 143 -0.11 10.57 -19.31
N ARG A 144 -0.53 9.33 -19.59
CA ARG A 144 -1.69 9.04 -20.44
C ARG A 144 -2.97 8.84 -19.62
N HIS A 145 -4.13 9.02 -20.26
CA HIS A 145 -5.43 8.77 -19.65
C HIS A 145 -5.54 7.39 -18.97
N GLY A 146 -5.02 6.33 -19.61
CA GLY A 146 -5.03 4.97 -19.03
C GLY A 146 -4.19 4.83 -17.76
N ASP A 147 -3.12 5.62 -17.61
CA ASP A 147 -2.31 5.63 -16.38
C ASP A 147 -3.11 6.25 -15.22
N VAL A 148 -3.83 7.34 -15.50
CA VAL A 148 -4.71 8.03 -14.55
C VAL A 148 -5.89 7.16 -14.13
N GLU A 149 -6.56 6.51 -15.08
CA GLU A 149 -7.67 5.58 -14.80
C GLU A 149 -7.21 4.41 -13.93
N ARG A 150 -6.05 3.82 -14.25
CA ARG A 150 -5.45 2.75 -13.46
C ARG A 150 -5.12 3.22 -12.04
N ALA A 151 -4.45 4.37 -11.88
CA ALA A 151 -4.11 4.90 -10.57
C ALA A 151 -5.35 5.18 -9.71
N LEU A 152 -6.41 5.73 -10.31
CA LEU A 152 -7.68 5.95 -9.62
C LEU A 152 -8.33 4.64 -9.16
N LEU A 153 -8.32 3.61 -10.02
CA LEU A 153 -8.85 2.28 -9.69
C LEU A 153 -8.05 1.61 -8.55
N GLU A 154 -6.72 1.65 -8.64
CA GLU A 154 -5.82 1.09 -7.62
C GLU A 154 -5.98 1.80 -6.28
N TRP A 155 -6.00 3.13 -6.29
CA TRP A 155 -6.22 3.93 -5.08
C TRP A 155 -7.59 3.62 -4.46
N ARG A 156 -8.68 3.60 -5.25
CA ARG A 156 -10.02 3.20 -4.74
C ARG A 156 -10.04 1.77 -4.21
N SER A 157 -9.25 0.86 -4.78
CA SER A 157 -9.09 -0.50 -4.27
C SER A 157 -8.41 -0.48 -2.89
N MET A 158 -7.32 0.28 -2.76
CA MET A 158 -6.58 0.47 -1.50
C MET A 158 -7.48 1.05 -0.39
N ILE A 159 -8.24 2.11 -0.70
CA ILE A 159 -9.16 2.73 0.27
C ILE A 159 -10.24 1.74 0.74
N ARG A 160 -10.84 0.98 -0.19
CA ARG A 160 -11.81 -0.07 0.16
C ARG A 160 -11.20 -1.18 1.00
N HIS A 161 -9.96 -1.56 0.71
CA HIS A 161 -9.24 -2.58 1.46
C HIS A 161 -8.97 -2.11 2.90
N ILE A 162 -8.46 -0.88 3.07
CA ILE A 162 -8.24 -0.27 4.39
C ILE A 162 -9.53 -0.21 5.20
N ALA A 163 -10.61 0.33 4.62
CA ALA A 163 -11.89 0.46 5.32
C ALA A 163 -12.44 -0.88 5.84
N ARG A 164 -12.16 -1.98 5.12
CA ARG A 164 -12.64 -3.34 5.43
C ARG A 164 -11.64 -4.21 6.19
N ALA A 165 -10.40 -3.75 6.35
CA ALA A 165 -9.35 -4.49 7.05
C ALA A 165 -9.70 -4.67 8.55
N PRO A 166 -9.14 -5.66 9.24
CA PRO A 166 -9.41 -5.90 10.65
C PRO A 166 -9.16 -4.66 11.53
N ASP A 167 -9.90 -4.55 12.63
CA ASP A 167 -9.66 -3.51 13.63
C ASP A 167 -8.37 -3.77 14.40
N LEU A 168 -7.66 -2.69 14.72
CA LEU A 168 -6.51 -2.69 15.61
C LEU A 168 -6.78 -1.70 16.74
N GLU A 169 -6.30 -2.01 17.94
CA GLU A 169 -6.28 -1.08 19.08
C GLU A 169 -5.18 -0.01 18.86
N TRP A 170 -5.34 0.78 17.80
CA TRP A 170 -4.43 1.83 17.40
C TRP A 170 -5.21 2.99 16.81
N LYS A 171 -5.22 4.13 17.52
CA LYS A 171 -6.01 5.31 17.15
C LYS A 171 -5.76 5.77 15.71
N ARG A 172 -4.47 5.86 15.30
CA ARG A 172 -4.07 6.23 13.93
C ARG A 172 -4.70 5.30 12.87
N TRP A 173 -4.70 3.99 13.11
CA TRP A 173 -5.32 3.01 12.22
C TRP A 173 -6.84 3.18 12.14
N GLN A 174 -7.49 3.37 13.28
CA GLN A 174 -8.92 3.63 13.35
C GLN A 174 -9.31 4.92 12.61
N ASP A 175 -8.49 5.97 12.73
CA ASP A 175 -8.68 7.24 12.04
C ASP A 175 -8.52 7.07 10.52
N LEU A 176 -7.50 6.34 10.07
CA LEU A 176 -7.32 6.03 8.66
C LEU A 176 -8.51 5.23 8.10
N LYS A 177 -8.99 4.21 8.84
CA LYS A 177 -10.19 3.44 8.45
C LYS A 177 -11.44 4.32 8.36
N SER A 178 -11.62 5.24 9.31
CA SER A 178 -12.75 6.18 9.33
C SER A 178 -12.71 7.14 8.13
N ALA A 179 -11.53 7.70 7.84
CA ALA A 179 -11.31 8.56 6.66
C ALA A 179 -11.59 7.79 5.36
N ALA A 180 -11.11 6.55 5.25
CA ALA A 180 -11.37 5.68 4.11
C ALA A 180 -12.88 5.38 3.94
N GLY A 181 -13.59 5.09 5.03
CA GLY A 181 -15.04 4.86 5.02
C GLY A 181 -15.82 6.08 4.52
N THR A 182 -15.51 7.25 5.07
CA THR A 182 -16.12 8.54 4.67
C THR A 182 -15.94 8.81 3.17
N LEU A 183 -14.76 8.49 2.62
CA LEU A 183 -14.46 8.71 1.21
C LEU A 183 -15.24 7.77 0.28
N ILE A 184 -15.45 6.51 0.69
CA ILE A 184 -16.25 5.53 -0.04
C ILE A 184 -17.72 5.97 -0.11
N GLU A 185 -18.26 6.49 0.99
CA GLU A 185 -19.64 6.99 1.05
C GLU A 185 -19.89 8.21 0.16
N ARG A 186 -18.91 9.12 0.08
CA ARG A 186 -18.99 10.34 -0.76
C ARG A 186 -18.82 10.06 -2.24
N SER A 187 -18.20 8.94 -2.62
CA SER A 187 -17.95 8.54 -3.99
C SER A 187 -18.54 7.16 -4.27
N PRO A 188 -19.89 7.01 -4.26
CA PRO A 188 -20.51 5.76 -4.65
C PRO A 188 -20.03 5.38 -6.05
N SER A 189 -19.44 4.19 -6.16
CA SER A 189 -18.91 3.69 -7.42
C SER A 189 -20.03 3.65 -8.47
N PRO A 190 -19.80 4.14 -9.70
CA PRO A 190 -20.74 3.92 -10.80
C PRO A 190 -20.85 2.43 -11.20
N ALA A 191 -20.04 1.55 -10.60
CA ALA A 191 -20.06 0.11 -10.84
C ALA A 191 -21.22 -0.64 -10.15
N PHE A 192 -22.25 0.05 -9.67
CA PHE A 192 -23.53 -0.61 -9.41
C PHE A 192 -24.24 -0.81 -10.77
N PHE A 193 -23.76 -1.79 -11.53
CA PHE A 193 -24.50 -2.32 -12.66
C PHE A 193 -25.52 -3.32 -12.09
N ASP A 194 -26.80 -3.07 -12.36
CA ASP A 194 -27.81 -4.10 -12.22
C ASP A 194 -27.47 -5.17 -13.27
N PHE A 195 -26.82 -6.25 -12.84
CA PHE A 195 -26.55 -7.35 -13.74
C PHE A 195 -27.91 -7.92 -14.18
N PRO A 196 -28.17 -8.08 -15.48
CA PRO A 196 -29.37 -8.77 -15.91
C PRO A 196 -29.39 -10.16 -15.25
N PRO A 197 -30.57 -10.65 -14.83
CA PRO A 197 -30.67 -11.95 -14.20
C PRO A 197 -30.05 -13.01 -15.11
N LEU A 198 -29.32 -13.97 -14.52
CA LEU A 198 -28.68 -15.05 -15.27
C LEU A 198 -29.70 -15.71 -16.20
N LEU A 199 -29.35 -15.85 -17.48
CA LEU A 199 -30.19 -16.57 -18.43
C LEU A 199 -30.32 -18.03 -17.98
N ALA A 200 -31.46 -18.67 -18.28
CA ALA A 200 -31.73 -20.07 -17.89
C ALA A 200 -30.62 -21.06 -18.34
N ALA A 201 -29.90 -20.73 -19.42
CA ALA A 201 -28.75 -21.50 -19.90
C ALA A 201 -27.50 -21.39 -19.00
N GLN A 202 -27.30 -20.24 -18.34
CA GLN A 202 -26.17 -19.96 -17.45
C GLN A 202 -26.39 -20.48 -16.02
N GLN A 203 -27.65 -20.78 -15.66
CA GLN A 203 -28.03 -21.36 -14.36
C GLN A 203 -27.78 -22.87 -14.28
N ARG A 204 -27.53 -23.53 -15.41
CA ARG A 204 -27.14 -24.94 -15.42
C ARG A 204 -25.68 -25.02 -15.00
N ARG A 205 -25.43 -25.45 -13.76
CA ARG A 205 -24.10 -25.93 -13.35
C ARG A 205 -23.68 -26.99 -14.38
N PHE A 206 -22.50 -26.86 -14.97
CA PHE A 206 -21.83 -27.98 -15.63
C PHE A 206 -21.51 -29.02 -14.55
N GLY A 207 -22.49 -29.86 -14.24
CA GLY A 207 -22.33 -31.08 -13.47
C GLY A 207 -22.12 -32.23 -14.45
N SER A 208 -20.90 -32.79 -14.35
CA SER A 208 -20.44 -34.14 -14.75
C SER A 208 -21.46 -35.10 -15.34
#